data_AF-A0A1H1LH99-F1
#
_entry.id   AF-A0A1H1LH99-F1
#
_cell.length_a   1.000
_cell.length_b   1.000
_cell.length_c   1.000
_cell.angle_alpha   90.00
_cell.angle_beta   90.00
_cell.angle_gamma   90.00
#
_symmetry.space_group_name_H-M   'P 1'
#
loop_
_entity.id
_entity.type
_entity.pdbx_description
1 polymer ?
#
loop_
_entity_poly.entity_id
_entity_poly.type
_entity_poly.pdbx_seq_one_letter_code
_entity_poly.pdbx_strand_id
1 'polypeptide(L)'
;MSDQHGDAGPAQPDPSAAPGPQRAPLPYAGPPDPGGQHPPQAHQAQPPYPAQPFPGQPYPGQQPYPVHLHGAQPPGYPPPGHPPPGYGPAVPWGPPPRPPALPLEAVRYSQLLRGPRHRWWKPLLTALLAGAIALGLSVVTVIPPLVVGLVTGVPDLAGYVLRSLTELDALGPVGFVGINLSLVILIPTVMFSIWAVHGVRPRFSSSVTGGIRWGWMRRCLLVVVPIWVLYVGITLLVDQPSGPRPGHWVLLLVVVVVMTPFQAAGEEYFFRGWIMQVVGSWFRRPVVGLVVTTTLSTVAFCAAHGSPDPWILGSIGCLAVAGCLATWRTGGLEAAIAMHAVNNVLAFSSVIVFGGWDNVFIGADSKGTFLQFVLLVVVHGLALALIWRQAGKLGLPYLTRPAAPAPPALPVAAWPPVPVGPLPR
;
A
#
# COMPACT_ATOMS: atom_id res chain seq x y z
N MET A 1 -43.40 15.53 54.97
CA MET A 1 -42.54 16.72 54.81
C MET A 1 -42.30 16.87 53.31
N SER A 2 -43.30 17.33 52.57
CA SER A 2 -43.62 18.74 52.26
C SER A 2 -43.00 19.15 50.92
N ASP A 3 -43.81 19.01 49.88
CA ASP A 3 -44.00 19.82 48.66
C ASP A 3 -42.84 20.65 48.09
N GLN A 4 -42.56 20.50 46.79
CA GLN A 4 -43.14 21.40 45.76
C GLN A 4 -42.75 20.99 44.33
N HIS A 5 -43.76 21.08 43.46
CA HIS A 5 -43.75 20.91 42.01
C HIS A 5 -43.02 22.06 41.27
N GLY A 6 -42.52 21.79 40.07
CA GLY A 6 -42.06 22.81 39.13
C GLY A 6 -41.91 22.28 37.70
N ASP A 7 -43.03 22.27 36.96
CA ASP A 7 -43.10 22.05 35.52
C ASP A 7 -42.37 23.15 34.73
N ALA A 8 -41.53 22.76 33.76
CA ALA A 8 -40.94 23.66 32.78
C ALA A 8 -41.58 23.43 31.41
N GLY A 9 -42.66 24.17 31.12
CA GLY A 9 -43.26 24.27 29.79
C GLY A 9 -42.39 25.10 28.83
N PRO A 10 -42.57 24.94 27.50
CA PRO A 10 -41.73 25.60 26.50
C PRO A 10 -42.06 27.10 26.38
N ALA A 11 -41.00 27.90 26.19
CA ALA A 11 -41.02 29.35 26.12
C ALA A 11 -41.85 29.88 24.92
N GLN A 12 -42.70 30.88 25.20
CA GLN A 12 -43.37 31.70 24.20
C GLN A 12 -42.41 32.74 23.59
N PRO A 13 -42.51 33.05 22.28
CA PRO A 13 -41.70 34.08 21.63
C PRO A 13 -42.28 35.50 21.78
N ASP A 14 -41.35 36.46 21.88
CA ASP A 14 -41.49 37.92 22.01
C ASP A 14 -42.23 38.59 20.83
N PRO A 15 -43.23 39.47 21.05
CA PRO A 15 -44.06 40.08 20.00
C PRO A 15 -43.57 41.44 19.46
N SER A 16 -42.25 41.70 19.37
CA SER A 16 -41.73 43.02 18.99
C SER A 16 -40.81 43.09 17.74
N ALA A 17 -41.00 42.22 16.75
CA ALA A 17 -40.28 42.31 15.46
C ALA A 17 -41.19 42.76 14.31
N ALA A 18 -40.90 43.94 13.75
CA ALA A 18 -41.59 44.52 12.59
C ALA A 18 -41.33 43.70 11.30
N PRO A 19 -42.30 43.62 10.36
CA PRO A 19 -42.19 42.79 9.16
C PRO A 19 -41.36 43.45 8.05
N GLY A 20 -40.33 42.73 7.58
CA GLY A 20 -39.59 43.06 6.35
C GLY A 20 -40.38 42.74 5.08
N PRO A 21 -40.03 43.34 3.92
CA PRO A 21 -40.85 43.32 2.72
C PRO A 21 -40.96 41.93 2.08
N GLN A 22 -42.20 41.56 1.75
CA GLN A 22 -42.63 40.33 1.08
C GLN A 22 -41.98 40.20 -0.31
N ARG A 23 -41.28 39.08 -0.56
CA ARG A 23 -40.91 38.64 -1.92
C ARG A 23 -42.02 37.75 -2.48
N ALA A 24 -42.43 38.05 -3.71
CA ALA A 24 -43.44 37.31 -4.46
C ALA A 24 -43.07 35.83 -4.69
N PRO A 25 -44.05 34.92 -4.86
CA PRO A 25 -43.78 33.50 -5.13
C PRO A 25 -43.25 33.31 -6.55
N LEU A 26 -42.19 32.51 -6.70
CA LEU A 26 -41.72 32.00 -7.99
C LEU A 26 -42.68 30.90 -8.49
N PRO A 27 -42.94 30.80 -9.81
CA PRO A 27 -43.85 29.80 -10.35
C PRO A 27 -43.27 28.38 -10.27
N TYR A 28 -44.16 27.44 -9.93
CA TYR A 28 -43.92 26.00 -9.88
C TYR A 28 -43.57 25.45 -11.27
N ALA A 29 -42.39 24.84 -11.42
CA ALA A 29 -42.00 24.06 -12.58
C ALA A 29 -42.17 22.57 -12.27
N GLY A 30 -42.99 21.88 -13.06
CA GLY A 30 -43.22 20.44 -12.96
C GLY A 30 -41.96 19.60 -13.28
N PRO A 31 -42.02 18.27 -13.08
CA PRO A 31 -40.86 17.39 -13.20
C PRO A 31 -40.44 17.20 -14.67
N PRO A 32 -39.13 17.15 -14.99
CA PRO A 32 -38.66 16.83 -16.33
C PRO A 32 -38.59 15.32 -16.59
N ASP A 33 -38.96 14.96 -17.83
CA ASP A 33 -38.88 13.64 -18.47
C ASP A 33 -37.43 13.09 -18.52
N PRO A 34 -37.20 11.75 -18.50
CA PRO A 34 -35.86 11.18 -18.41
C PRO A 34 -35.26 10.97 -19.80
N GLY A 35 -34.42 11.91 -20.24
CA GLY A 35 -33.62 11.81 -21.46
C GLY A 35 -32.22 12.34 -21.21
N GLY A 36 -31.20 11.54 -21.51
CA GLY A 36 -29.86 11.67 -20.96
C GLY A 36 -29.10 12.96 -21.32
N GLN A 37 -28.08 13.26 -20.50
CA GLN A 37 -26.85 13.91 -20.94
C GLN A 37 -25.77 13.89 -19.84
N HIS A 38 -24.57 13.48 -20.25
CA HIS A 38 -23.33 13.47 -19.47
C HIS A 38 -22.85 14.90 -19.14
N PRO A 39 -22.10 15.11 -18.03
CA PRO A 39 -21.50 16.41 -17.75
C PRO A 39 -20.34 16.76 -18.71
N PRO A 40 -20.12 18.06 -19.01
CA PRO A 40 -19.24 18.53 -20.07
C PRO A 40 -17.76 18.30 -19.74
N GLN A 41 -17.06 17.65 -20.68
CA GLN A 41 -15.62 17.53 -20.69
C GLN A 41 -14.98 18.92 -20.91
N ALA A 42 -14.09 19.31 -19.99
CA ALA A 42 -13.16 20.40 -20.22
C ALA A 42 -12.36 20.12 -21.50
N HIS A 43 -12.44 21.02 -22.47
CA HIS A 43 -11.68 20.97 -23.71
C HIS A 43 -10.18 21.05 -23.40
N GLN A 44 -9.52 19.89 -23.37
CA GLN A 44 -8.09 19.82 -23.62
C GLN A 44 -7.87 20.18 -25.09
N ALA A 45 -7.13 21.26 -25.33
CA ALA A 45 -6.66 21.62 -26.65
C ALA A 45 -5.97 20.40 -27.29
N GLN A 46 -6.49 19.97 -28.44
CA GLN A 46 -5.81 18.99 -29.27
C GLN A 46 -4.44 19.53 -29.67
N PRO A 47 -3.35 18.74 -29.62
CA PRO A 47 -2.16 19.09 -30.38
C PRO A 47 -2.55 19.13 -31.88
N PRO A 48 -2.08 20.12 -32.64
CA PRO A 48 -2.45 20.23 -34.04
C PRO A 48 -1.97 18.99 -34.80
N TYR A 49 -2.84 18.47 -35.67
CA TYR A 49 -2.49 17.47 -36.66
C TYR A 49 -1.20 17.86 -37.39
N PRO A 50 -0.26 16.93 -37.66
CA PRO A 50 0.77 17.21 -38.64
C PRO A 50 0.09 17.39 -40.00
N ALA A 51 0.24 18.58 -40.57
CA ALA A 51 -0.19 18.88 -41.93
C ALA A 51 0.43 17.85 -42.89
N GLN A 52 -0.38 17.33 -43.82
CA GLN A 52 0.13 16.50 -44.90
C GLN A 52 1.12 17.32 -45.75
N PRO A 53 2.31 16.78 -46.08
CA PRO A 53 3.20 17.46 -47.01
C PRO A 53 2.64 17.39 -48.43
N PHE A 54 2.62 18.52 -49.13
CA PHE A 54 2.52 18.57 -50.58
C PHE A 54 3.68 17.76 -51.21
N PRO A 55 3.47 17.10 -52.37
CA PRO A 55 4.51 16.31 -53.00
C PRO A 55 5.55 17.23 -53.65
N GLY A 56 6.83 17.12 -53.26
CA GLY A 56 7.95 17.61 -54.09
C GLY A 56 9.17 18.28 -53.45
N GLN A 57 9.42 18.24 -52.14
CA GLN A 57 10.64 18.83 -51.55
C GLN A 57 11.30 17.92 -50.50
N PRO A 58 12.59 17.55 -50.65
CA PRO A 58 13.32 16.77 -49.64
C PRO A 58 13.86 17.65 -48.50
N TYR A 59 13.68 17.21 -47.25
CA TYR A 59 14.34 17.77 -46.06
C TYR A 59 15.79 17.27 -45.94
N PRO A 60 16.75 18.10 -45.48
CA PRO A 60 18.15 17.72 -45.31
C PRO A 60 18.36 16.93 -44.01
N GLY A 61 18.99 15.76 -44.10
CA GLY A 61 19.49 15.06 -42.90
C GLY A 61 19.56 13.54 -42.91
N GLN A 62 19.07 12.84 -43.94
CA GLN A 62 19.31 11.40 -44.05
C GLN A 62 20.54 11.10 -44.91
N GLN A 63 21.51 10.45 -44.28
CA GLN A 63 22.61 9.79 -44.98
C GLN A 63 22.04 8.74 -45.94
N PRO A 64 22.48 8.71 -47.20
CA PRO A 64 21.92 7.80 -48.20
C PRO A 64 22.35 6.37 -47.92
N TYR A 65 21.38 5.48 -47.71
CA TYR A 65 21.57 4.08 -48.06
C TYR A 65 21.79 4.00 -49.59
N PRO A 66 22.79 3.27 -50.08
CA PRO A 66 23.01 3.15 -51.51
C PRO A 66 21.80 2.46 -52.16
N VAL A 67 21.06 3.23 -52.95
CA VAL A 67 20.09 2.73 -53.91
C VAL A 67 20.88 1.99 -54.98
N HIS A 68 20.84 0.66 -54.97
CA HIS A 68 21.24 -0.10 -56.14
C HIS A 68 20.27 0.20 -57.28
N LEU A 69 20.73 1.05 -58.20
CA LEU A 69 20.11 1.26 -59.50
C LEU A 69 19.87 -0.12 -60.15
N HIS A 70 18.69 -0.29 -60.73
CA HIS A 70 18.43 -1.32 -61.73
C HIS A 70 19.42 -1.14 -62.90
N GLY A 71 20.55 -1.83 -62.83
CA GLY A 71 21.36 -2.16 -63.99
C GLY A 71 20.69 -3.30 -64.73
N ALA A 72 20.53 -3.13 -66.04
CA ALA A 72 20.12 -4.19 -66.95
C ALA A 72 20.93 -5.47 -66.66
N GLN A 73 20.22 -6.57 -66.37
CA GLN A 73 20.83 -7.89 -66.24
C GLN A 73 21.42 -8.31 -67.59
N PRO A 74 22.69 -8.74 -67.66
CA PRO A 74 23.20 -9.43 -68.85
C PRO A 74 22.49 -10.79 -69.00
N PRO A 75 22.17 -11.22 -70.23
CA PRO A 75 21.44 -12.47 -70.44
C PRO A 75 22.39 -13.66 -70.23
N GLY A 76 22.08 -14.56 -69.29
CA GLY A 76 22.87 -15.80 -69.18
C GLY A 76 22.76 -16.68 -67.94
N TYR A 77 21.94 -16.40 -66.92
CA TYR A 77 21.80 -17.31 -65.77
C TYR A 77 20.42 -17.99 -65.73
N PRO A 78 20.34 -19.33 -65.59
CA PRO A 78 19.08 -20.01 -65.38
C PRO A 78 18.50 -19.62 -64.00
N PRO A 79 17.17 -19.52 -63.86
CA PRO A 79 16.55 -19.07 -62.63
C PRO A 79 16.84 -20.05 -61.47
N PRO A 80 17.00 -19.57 -60.23
CA PRO A 80 17.10 -20.44 -59.07
C PRO A 80 15.87 -21.35 -58.98
N GLY A 81 16.11 -22.66 -58.95
CA GLY A 81 15.08 -23.66 -58.75
C GLY A 81 14.24 -23.36 -57.52
N HIS A 82 12.93 -23.39 -57.71
CA HIS A 82 11.93 -23.17 -56.66
C HIS A 82 12.12 -24.28 -55.61
N PRO A 83 12.30 -23.96 -54.32
CA PRO A 83 12.32 -25.00 -53.29
C PRO A 83 10.97 -25.74 -53.29
N PRO A 84 10.96 -27.06 -53.09
CA PRO A 84 9.73 -27.84 -53.12
C PRO A 84 8.72 -27.32 -52.08
N PRO A 85 7.41 -27.32 -52.38
CA PRO A 85 6.37 -26.90 -51.45
C PRO A 85 6.23 -27.95 -50.35
N GLY A 86 7.02 -27.81 -49.29
CA GLY A 86 7.02 -28.78 -48.19
C GLY A 86 7.51 -28.12 -46.93
N TYR A 87 6.58 -27.98 -45.97
CA TYR A 87 6.80 -27.54 -44.59
C TYR A 87 7.27 -26.09 -44.44
N GLY A 88 6.30 -25.17 -44.33
CA GLY A 88 6.55 -23.96 -43.55
C GLY A 88 7.05 -24.36 -42.16
N PRO A 89 7.97 -23.59 -41.54
CA PRO A 89 8.55 -23.95 -40.25
C PRO A 89 7.42 -24.23 -39.27
N ALA A 90 7.37 -25.46 -38.76
CA ALA A 90 6.39 -25.86 -37.77
C ALA A 90 6.47 -24.86 -36.62
N VAL A 91 5.43 -24.03 -36.46
CA VAL A 91 5.33 -23.14 -35.31
C VAL A 91 5.36 -24.09 -34.10
N PRO A 92 6.38 -24.04 -33.23
CA PRO A 92 6.45 -24.97 -32.12
C PRO A 92 5.14 -24.84 -31.36
N TRP A 93 4.41 -25.95 -31.19
CA TRP A 93 3.21 -25.99 -30.38
C TRP A 93 3.64 -25.84 -28.92
N GLY A 94 3.96 -24.60 -28.55
CA GLY A 94 4.34 -24.26 -27.20
C GLY A 94 3.13 -24.40 -26.28
N PRO A 95 3.33 -24.73 -25.00
CA PRO A 95 2.23 -24.71 -24.04
C PRO A 95 1.54 -23.33 -24.06
N PRO A 96 0.21 -23.28 -23.92
CA PRO A 96 -0.53 -22.03 -23.99
C PRO A 96 0.03 -21.01 -22.97
N PRO A 97 0.10 -19.71 -23.34
CA PRO A 97 0.67 -18.69 -22.47
C PRO A 97 -0.10 -18.63 -21.15
N ARG A 98 0.64 -18.68 -20.03
CA ARG A 98 0.03 -18.59 -18.69
C ARG A 98 -0.67 -17.24 -18.55
N PRO A 99 -1.91 -17.20 -18.05
CA PRO A 99 -2.64 -15.94 -17.89
C PRO A 99 -1.86 -14.97 -17.01
N PRO A 100 -1.96 -13.64 -17.18
CA PRO A 100 -1.25 -12.67 -16.34
C PRO A 100 -1.56 -12.82 -14.85
N ALA A 101 -0.59 -12.51 -13.99
CA ALA A 101 -0.79 -12.55 -12.53
C ALA A 101 -1.57 -11.33 -12.02
N LEU A 102 -1.31 -10.16 -12.60
CA LEU A 102 -2.00 -8.92 -12.25
C LEU A 102 -3.35 -8.82 -12.98
N PRO A 103 -4.29 -8.03 -12.44
CA PRO A 103 -5.55 -7.72 -13.11
C PRO A 103 -5.35 -7.04 -14.46
N LEU A 104 -6.27 -7.34 -15.39
CA LEU A 104 -6.31 -6.73 -16.72
C LEU A 104 -6.92 -5.33 -16.70
N GLU A 105 -7.67 -4.99 -15.64
CA GLU A 105 -8.26 -3.67 -15.43
C GLU A 105 -7.45 -2.87 -14.40
N ALA A 106 -7.64 -1.55 -14.40
CA ALA A 106 -7.07 -0.68 -13.40
C ALA A 106 -7.78 -0.88 -12.05
N VAL A 107 -7.10 -1.49 -11.09
CA VAL A 107 -7.69 -1.82 -9.78
C VAL A 107 -6.95 -1.12 -8.64
N ARG A 108 -7.61 -1.05 -7.49
CA ARG A 108 -7.01 -0.56 -6.24
C ARG A 108 -6.05 -1.58 -5.64
N TYR A 109 -5.21 -1.09 -4.73
CA TYR A 109 -4.25 -1.89 -3.99
C TYR A 109 -4.83 -3.17 -3.37
N SER A 110 -5.97 -3.08 -2.66
CA SER A 110 -6.65 -4.24 -2.03
C SER A 110 -7.21 -5.26 -3.02
N GLN A 111 -7.24 -4.94 -4.31
CA GLN A 111 -7.79 -5.79 -5.37
C GLN A 111 -6.69 -6.38 -6.27
N LEU A 112 -5.42 -6.15 -5.95
CA LEU A 112 -4.26 -6.63 -6.72
C LEU A 112 -4.25 -8.14 -6.94
N LEU A 113 -4.72 -8.92 -5.96
CA LEU A 113 -4.74 -10.38 -6.02
C LEU A 113 -5.99 -10.97 -6.67
N ARG A 114 -6.89 -10.12 -7.21
CA ARG A 114 -8.12 -10.50 -7.93
C ARG A 114 -7.95 -10.60 -9.45
N GLY A 115 -6.73 -10.92 -9.90
CA GLY A 115 -6.42 -11.12 -11.32
C GLY A 115 -6.91 -12.46 -11.88
N PRO A 116 -6.60 -12.78 -13.15
CA PRO A 116 -7.01 -14.03 -13.82
C PRO A 116 -6.61 -15.33 -13.10
N ARG A 117 -5.52 -15.27 -12.33
CA ARG A 117 -5.00 -16.39 -11.53
C ARG A 117 -5.66 -16.54 -10.15
N HIS A 118 -6.59 -15.67 -9.78
CA HIS A 118 -7.27 -15.70 -8.50
C HIS A 118 -8.14 -16.96 -8.34
N ARG A 119 -8.11 -17.57 -7.16
CA ARG A 119 -8.99 -18.67 -6.74
C ARG A 119 -9.33 -18.47 -5.26
N TRP A 120 -10.52 -18.89 -4.83
CA TRP A 120 -11.02 -18.64 -3.47
C TRP A 120 -10.13 -19.26 -2.36
N TRP A 121 -9.44 -20.37 -2.65
CA TRP A 121 -8.57 -21.06 -1.69
C TRP A 121 -7.17 -20.45 -1.59
N LYS A 122 -6.73 -19.65 -2.57
CA LYS A 122 -5.37 -19.09 -2.60
C LYS A 122 -5.06 -18.19 -1.40
N PRO A 123 -5.98 -17.32 -0.94
CA PRO A 123 -5.79 -16.58 0.29
C PRO A 123 -5.51 -17.47 1.51
N LEU A 124 -6.21 -18.61 1.64
CA LEU A 124 -5.97 -19.57 2.73
C LEU A 124 -4.59 -20.23 2.62
N LEU A 125 -4.19 -20.66 1.42
CA LEU A 125 -2.85 -21.20 1.20
C LEU A 125 -1.77 -20.15 1.48
N THR A 126 -2.01 -18.89 1.11
CA THR A 126 -1.10 -17.77 1.39
C THR A 126 -0.96 -17.54 2.89
N ALA A 127 -2.05 -17.68 3.66
CA ALA A 127 -2.04 -17.59 5.12
C ALA A 127 -1.22 -18.72 5.75
N LEU A 128 -1.45 -19.96 5.31
CA LEU A 128 -0.69 -21.12 5.76
C LEU A 128 0.81 -20.97 5.47
N LEU A 129 1.16 -20.57 4.25
CA LEU A 129 2.54 -20.37 3.84
C LEU A 129 3.19 -19.20 4.60
N ALA A 130 2.48 -18.08 4.79
CA ALA A 130 2.98 -16.96 5.58
C ALA A 130 3.24 -17.37 7.03
N GLY A 131 2.34 -18.15 7.65
CA GLY A 131 2.53 -18.69 9.00
C GLY A 131 3.74 -19.62 9.10
N ALA A 132 3.90 -20.53 8.12
CA ALA A 132 5.05 -21.44 8.09
C ALA A 132 6.38 -20.69 7.92
N ILE A 133 6.42 -19.65 7.08
CA ILE A 133 7.61 -18.81 6.89
C ILE A 133 7.90 -17.98 8.13
N ALA A 134 6.89 -17.34 8.73
CA ALA A 134 7.05 -16.56 9.94
C ALA A 134 7.59 -17.43 11.09
N LEU A 135 7.04 -18.64 11.25
CA LEU A 135 7.53 -19.62 12.22
C LEU A 135 8.98 -20.04 11.92
N GLY A 136 9.28 -20.40 10.67
CA GLY A 136 10.63 -20.79 10.27
C GLY A 136 11.67 -19.68 10.43
N LEU A 137 11.31 -18.44 10.13
CA LEU A 137 12.19 -17.28 10.29
C LEU A 137 12.25 -16.75 11.72
N SER A 138 11.32 -17.13 12.61
CA SER A 138 11.35 -16.73 14.02
C SER A 138 12.64 -17.14 14.73
N VAL A 139 13.31 -18.22 14.29
CA VAL A 139 14.61 -18.65 14.84
C VAL A 139 15.68 -17.57 14.73
N VAL A 140 15.57 -16.65 13.75
CA VAL A 140 16.51 -15.56 13.54
C VAL A 140 16.47 -14.56 14.71
N THR A 141 15.33 -14.42 15.41
CA THR A 141 15.20 -13.51 16.56
C THR A 141 16.00 -13.98 17.77
N VAL A 142 16.35 -15.27 17.82
CA VAL A 142 17.18 -15.88 18.87
C VAL A 142 18.66 -15.57 18.67
N ILE A 143 19.08 -15.25 17.44
CA ILE A 143 20.50 -15.06 17.10
C ILE A 143 21.15 -13.90 17.89
N PRO A 144 20.55 -12.69 18.00
CA PRO A 144 21.18 -11.60 18.74
C PRO A 144 21.49 -11.94 20.22
N PRO A 145 20.54 -12.42 21.04
CA PRO A 145 20.87 -12.80 22.41
C PRO A 145 21.78 -14.03 22.48
N LEU A 146 21.66 -15.00 21.57
CA LEU A 146 22.56 -16.14 21.55
C LEU A 146 24.02 -15.71 21.34
N VAL A 147 24.28 -14.87 20.33
CA VAL A 147 25.62 -14.38 20.01
C VAL A 147 26.19 -13.56 21.17
N VAL A 148 25.41 -12.63 21.73
CA VAL A 148 25.89 -11.81 22.85
C VAL A 148 26.17 -12.67 24.08
N GLY A 149 25.29 -13.62 24.42
CA GLY A 149 25.50 -14.51 25.56
C GLY A 149 26.74 -15.39 25.41
N LEU A 150 27.02 -15.88 24.20
CA LEU A 150 28.23 -16.64 23.89
C LEU A 150 29.50 -15.78 23.99
N VAL A 151 29.49 -14.58 23.41
CA VAL A 151 30.65 -13.66 23.42
C VAL A 151 30.97 -13.17 24.83
N THR A 152 29.95 -12.95 25.66
CA THR A 152 30.11 -12.47 27.04
C THR A 152 30.31 -13.59 28.06
N GLY A 153 30.19 -14.85 27.64
CA GLY A 153 30.42 -16.01 28.51
C GLY A 153 29.40 -16.12 29.66
N VAL A 154 28.14 -15.77 29.42
CA VAL A 154 27.09 -15.84 30.45
C VAL A 154 26.92 -17.30 30.91
N PRO A 155 27.02 -17.61 32.22
CA PRO A 155 26.94 -19.00 32.71
C PRO A 155 25.63 -19.72 32.36
N ASP A 156 24.51 -18.99 32.40
CA ASP A 156 23.18 -19.48 32.02
C ASP A 156 22.76 -18.87 30.66
N LEU A 157 23.31 -19.41 29.58
CA LEU A 157 23.04 -18.93 28.22
C LEU A 157 21.56 -19.07 27.84
N ALA A 158 20.94 -20.21 28.18
CA ALA A 158 19.56 -20.49 27.82
C ALA A 158 18.60 -19.54 28.54
N GLY A 159 18.78 -19.32 29.85
CA GLY A 159 17.97 -18.37 30.59
C GLY A 159 18.25 -16.92 30.20
N TYR A 160 19.48 -16.56 29.81
CA TYR A 160 19.76 -15.23 29.25
C TYR A 160 19.00 -14.98 27.94
N VAL A 161 19.02 -15.95 27.02
CA VAL A 161 18.31 -15.87 25.74
C VAL A 161 16.80 -15.75 25.96
N LEU A 162 16.23 -16.59 26.82
CA LEU A 162 14.80 -16.57 27.13
C LEU A 162 14.39 -15.20 27.68
N ARG A 163 15.05 -14.73 28.74
CA ARG A 163 14.75 -13.45 29.40
C ARG A 163 14.86 -12.27 28.44
N SER A 164 15.91 -12.26 27.61
CA SER A 164 16.11 -11.20 26.59
C SER A 164 14.96 -11.09 25.59
N LEU A 165 14.17 -12.16 25.38
CA LEU A 165 13.08 -12.18 24.41
C LEU A 165 11.69 -12.08 25.05
N THR A 166 11.56 -12.36 26.35
CA THR A 166 10.25 -12.43 27.04
C THR A 166 10.03 -11.33 28.07
N GLU A 167 11.08 -10.75 28.65
CA GLU A 167 10.96 -9.70 29.67
C GLU A 167 10.89 -8.30 29.01
N LEU A 168 9.68 -7.90 28.62
CA LEU A 168 9.44 -6.60 27.96
C LEU A 168 9.74 -5.40 28.86
N ASP A 169 9.47 -5.53 30.17
CA ASP A 169 9.62 -4.45 31.16
C ASP A 169 11.09 -4.17 31.50
N ALA A 170 12.01 -5.06 31.10
CA ALA A 170 13.45 -4.92 31.31
C ALA A 170 14.23 -5.05 29.98
N LEU A 171 13.60 -4.69 28.86
CA LEU A 171 14.11 -5.00 27.54
C LEU A 171 15.39 -4.22 27.21
N GLY A 172 16.53 -4.88 27.30
CA GLY A 172 17.81 -4.31 26.88
C GLY A 172 17.96 -4.17 25.35
N PRO A 173 19.06 -3.55 24.87
CA PRO A 173 19.31 -3.39 23.43
C PRO A 173 19.24 -4.69 22.62
N VAL A 174 19.76 -5.78 23.20
CA VAL A 174 19.82 -7.10 22.54
C VAL A 174 18.43 -7.68 22.34
N GLY A 175 17.59 -7.63 23.37
CA GLY A 175 16.19 -8.02 23.30
C GLY A 175 15.41 -7.15 22.31
N PHE A 176 15.64 -5.84 22.34
CA PHE A 176 14.99 -4.91 21.42
C PHE A 176 15.36 -5.14 19.96
N VAL A 177 16.61 -5.51 19.66
CA VAL A 177 17.01 -5.99 18.32
C VAL A 177 16.22 -7.25 17.94
N GLY A 178 16.09 -8.21 18.86
CA GLY A 178 15.32 -9.44 18.65
C GLY A 178 13.85 -9.17 18.30
N ILE A 179 13.20 -8.26 19.05
CA ILE A 179 11.81 -7.84 18.79
C ILE A 179 11.68 -7.11 17.46
N ASN A 180 12.58 -6.16 17.15
CA ASN A 180 12.54 -5.48 15.86
C ASN A 180 12.69 -6.48 14.71
N LEU A 181 13.60 -7.44 14.85
CA LEU A 181 13.87 -8.45 13.83
C LEU A 181 12.65 -9.36 13.59
N SER A 182 11.92 -9.73 14.65
CA SER A 182 10.70 -10.55 14.55
C SER A 182 9.65 -9.89 13.64
N LEU A 183 9.54 -8.56 13.71
CA LEU A 183 8.61 -7.79 12.92
C LEU A 183 9.15 -7.45 11.52
N VAL A 184 10.45 -7.14 11.39
CA VAL A 184 11.10 -6.92 10.08
C VAL A 184 10.97 -8.12 9.15
N ILE A 185 11.02 -9.34 9.71
CA ILE A 185 10.85 -10.61 9.00
C ILE A 185 9.45 -10.74 8.34
N LEU A 186 8.46 -9.97 8.78
CA LEU A 186 7.15 -9.94 8.11
C LEU A 186 7.24 -9.42 6.67
N ILE A 187 8.21 -8.55 6.35
CA ILE A 187 8.41 -8.03 4.99
C ILE A 187 8.68 -9.18 3.99
N PRO A 188 9.77 -9.97 4.13
CA PRO A 188 10.01 -11.09 3.23
C PRO A 188 8.92 -12.16 3.31
N THR A 189 8.32 -12.39 4.48
CA THR A 189 7.20 -13.33 4.66
C THR A 189 6.01 -12.97 3.76
N VAL A 190 5.59 -11.71 3.80
CA VAL A 190 4.48 -11.18 2.98
C VAL A 190 4.82 -11.24 1.50
N MET A 191 6.01 -10.75 1.14
CA MET A 191 6.48 -10.73 -0.25
C MET A 191 6.55 -12.13 -0.88
N PHE A 192 7.15 -13.08 -0.17
CA PHE A 192 7.34 -14.43 -0.67
C PHE A 192 6.02 -15.20 -0.72
N SER A 193 5.19 -15.11 0.33
CA SER A 193 3.90 -15.83 0.37
C SER A 193 2.98 -15.42 -0.80
N ILE A 194 2.87 -14.12 -1.07
CA ILE A 194 2.10 -13.59 -2.20
C ILE A 194 2.71 -14.04 -3.53
N TRP A 195 4.03 -13.97 -3.67
CA TRP A 195 4.71 -14.38 -4.89
C TRP A 195 4.52 -15.87 -5.19
N ALA A 196 4.74 -16.73 -4.21
CA ALA A 196 4.65 -18.18 -4.36
C ALA A 196 3.23 -18.63 -4.73
N VAL A 197 2.20 -18.07 -4.10
CA VAL A 197 0.81 -18.53 -4.29
C VAL A 197 0.09 -17.82 -5.44
N HIS A 198 0.30 -16.51 -5.58
CA HIS A 198 -0.41 -15.69 -6.57
C HIS A 198 0.43 -15.44 -7.84
N GLY A 199 1.75 -15.64 -7.80
CA GLY A 199 2.65 -15.32 -8.91
C GLY A 199 2.81 -13.81 -9.14
N VAL A 200 2.36 -12.99 -8.19
CA VAL A 200 2.50 -11.53 -8.22
C VAL A 200 3.90 -11.17 -7.71
N ARG A 201 4.61 -10.31 -8.44
CA ARG A 201 5.99 -9.96 -8.07
C ARG A 201 6.04 -9.26 -6.70
N PRO A 202 7.00 -9.58 -5.82
CA PRO A 202 7.14 -9.00 -4.48
C PRO A 202 6.99 -7.47 -4.37
N ARG A 203 7.46 -6.76 -5.39
CA ARG A 203 7.39 -5.29 -5.47
C ARG A 203 5.95 -4.73 -5.39
N PHE A 204 4.93 -5.51 -5.77
CA PHE A 204 3.53 -5.09 -5.68
C PHE A 204 2.94 -5.22 -4.27
N SER A 205 3.69 -5.80 -3.32
CA SER A 205 3.36 -5.73 -1.89
C SER A 205 3.64 -4.35 -1.30
N SER A 206 4.33 -3.45 -2.02
CA SER A 206 4.62 -2.09 -1.55
C SER A 206 3.62 -1.05 -2.05
N SER A 207 3.24 -1.15 -3.33
CA SER A 207 2.31 -0.21 -3.99
C SER A 207 1.77 -0.78 -5.31
N VAL A 208 0.71 -0.14 -5.83
CA VAL A 208 0.13 -0.41 -7.15
C VAL A 208 1.10 -0.18 -8.31
N THR A 209 2.18 0.59 -8.08
CA THR A 209 3.22 0.85 -9.09
C THR A 209 4.35 -0.19 -9.08
N GLY A 210 4.37 -1.10 -8.10
CA GLY A 210 5.40 -2.12 -7.99
C GLY A 210 6.70 -1.60 -7.39
N GLY A 211 6.63 -1.04 -6.18
CA GLY A 211 7.78 -0.63 -5.36
C GLY A 211 7.42 0.55 -4.46
N ILE A 212 8.34 0.92 -3.55
CA ILE A 212 8.19 2.12 -2.72
C ILE A 212 8.44 3.35 -3.58
N ARG A 213 7.49 4.28 -3.59
CA ARG A 213 7.63 5.59 -4.24
C ARG A 213 8.39 6.53 -3.31
N TRP A 214 9.72 6.46 -3.32
CA TRP A 214 10.56 7.23 -2.39
C TRP A 214 10.31 8.73 -2.38
N GLY A 215 10.01 9.33 -3.54
CA GLY A 215 9.61 10.74 -3.62
C GLY A 215 8.32 11.06 -2.87
N TRP A 216 7.37 10.11 -2.83
CA TRP A 216 6.14 10.20 -2.05
C TRP A 216 6.41 9.93 -0.56
N MET A 217 7.20 8.89 -0.23
CA MET A 217 7.61 8.59 1.14
C MET A 217 8.21 9.83 1.85
N ARG A 218 9.16 10.52 1.19
CA ARG A 218 9.75 11.75 1.75
C ARG A 218 8.71 12.83 2.01
N ARG A 219 7.72 12.98 1.14
CA ARG A 219 6.64 13.96 1.33
C ARG A 219 5.72 13.60 2.49
N CYS A 220 5.42 12.32 2.68
CA CYS A 220 4.72 11.84 3.87
C CYS A 220 5.52 12.16 5.14
N LEU A 221 6.83 11.86 5.16
CA LEU A 221 7.70 12.16 6.29
C LEU A 221 7.74 13.66 6.61
N LEU A 222 7.86 14.53 5.60
CA LEU A 222 7.84 15.98 5.77
C LEU A 222 6.54 16.51 6.38
N VAL A 223 5.42 15.79 6.22
CA VAL A 223 4.14 16.12 6.85
C VAL A 223 4.06 15.54 8.27
N VAL A 224 4.40 14.26 8.43
CA VAL A 224 4.17 13.53 9.68
C VAL A 224 5.15 13.96 10.78
N VAL A 225 6.43 14.14 10.47
CA VAL A 225 7.47 14.50 11.45
C VAL A 225 7.13 15.75 12.25
N PRO A 226 6.83 16.93 11.65
CA PRO A 226 6.54 18.13 12.44
C PRO A 226 5.30 17.99 13.31
N ILE A 227 4.27 17.27 12.83
CA ILE A 227 3.06 17.04 13.61
C ILE A 227 3.37 16.18 14.83
N TRP A 228 4.15 15.10 14.66
CA TRP A 228 4.51 14.25 15.79
C TRP A 228 5.50 14.89 16.76
N VAL A 229 6.46 15.68 16.27
CA VAL A 229 7.35 16.46 17.15
C VAL A 229 6.54 17.41 18.03
N LEU A 230 5.54 18.09 17.45
CA LEU A 230 4.66 18.97 18.21
C LEU A 230 3.85 18.19 19.26
N TYR A 231 3.23 17.08 18.87
CA TYR A 231 2.48 16.22 19.80
C TYR A 231 3.35 15.71 20.95
N VAL A 232 4.51 15.12 20.65
CA VAL A 232 5.43 14.61 21.69
C VAL A 232 5.90 15.76 22.58
N GLY A 233 6.24 16.91 22.00
CA GLY A 233 6.62 18.11 22.77
C GLY A 233 5.51 18.57 23.72
N ILE A 234 4.25 18.63 23.26
CA ILE A 234 3.10 18.98 24.10
C ILE A 234 2.91 17.93 25.21
N THR A 235 2.95 16.64 24.88
CA THR A 235 2.78 15.57 25.86
C THR A 235 3.84 15.65 26.95
N LEU A 236 5.11 15.88 26.60
CA LEU A 236 6.21 16.05 27.56
C LEU A 236 6.06 17.29 28.46
N LEU A 237 5.30 18.31 28.04
CA LEU A 237 5.01 19.48 28.88
C LEU A 237 3.85 19.23 29.85
N VAL A 238 2.95 18.31 29.52
CA VAL A 238 1.75 18.00 30.32
C VAL A 238 2.03 16.85 31.29
N ASP A 239 2.70 15.80 30.82
CA ASP A 239 2.99 14.59 31.56
C ASP A 239 4.43 14.17 31.31
N GLN A 240 5.30 14.41 32.29
CA GLN A 240 6.72 14.08 32.18
C GLN A 240 6.93 12.60 32.44
N PRO A 241 7.68 11.89 31.58
CA PRO A 241 8.03 10.50 31.81
C PRO A 241 8.70 10.35 33.17
N SER A 242 8.25 9.36 33.95
CA SER A 242 8.83 9.02 35.24
C SER A 242 9.66 7.75 35.13
N GLY A 243 10.67 7.63 36.00
CA GLY A 243 11.59 6.50 36.02
C GLY A 243 12.98 6.82 35.47
N PRO A 244 13.95 5.92 35.69
CA PRO A 244 15.33 6.15 35.30
C PRO A 244 15.50 6.11 33.77
N ARG A 245 16.55 6.77 33.32
CA ARG A 245 17.07 6.59 31.97
C ARG A 245 17.68 5.19 31.85
N PRO A 246 17.41 4.42 30.77
CA PRO A 246 18.00 3.09 30.64
C PRO A 246 19.54 3.16 30.54
N GLY A 247 20.23 2.21 31.19
CA GLY A 247 21.71 2.23 31.27
C GLY A 247 22.41 2.23 29.90
N HIS A 248 21.84 1.56 28.90
CA HIS A 248 22.36 1.49 27.53
C HIS A 248 21.61 2.41 26.55
N TRP A 249 21.15 3.57 27.01
CA TRP A 249 20.30 4.47 26.23
C TRP A 249 20.87 4.84 24.84
N VAL A 250 22.19 5.00 24.69
CA VAL A 250 22.80 5.32 23.38
C VAL A 250 22.58 4.19 22.38
N LEU A 251 22.83 2.95 22.81
CA LEU A 251 22.61 1.77 21.96
C LEU A 251 21.12 1.60 21.65
N LEU A 252 20.24 1.83 22.62
CA LEU A 252 18.80 1.80 22.37
C LEU A 252 18.37 2.86 21.35
N LEU A 253 18.86 4.10 21.43
CA LEU A 253 18.57 5.13 20.43
C LEU A 253 19.07 4.74 19.04
N VAL A 254 20.25 4.13 18.94
CA VAL A 254 20.76 3.62 17.66
C VAL A 254 19.81 2.56 17.10
N VAL A 255 19.39 1.59 17.92
CA VAL A 255 18.43 0.55 17.49
C VAL A 255 17.10 1.18 17.09
N VAL A 256 16.59 2.17 17.84
CA VAL A 256 15.35 2.88 17.49
C VAL A 256 15.47 3.56 16.13
N VAL A 257 16.50 4.37 15.91
CA VAL A 257 16.64 5.13 14.67
C VAL A 257 16.90 4.23 13.47
N VAL A 258 17.65 3.13 13.66
CA VAL A 258 18.06 2.25 12.56
C VAL A 258 17.05 1.16 12.26
N MET A 259 16.47 0.51 13.29
CA MET A 259 15.64 -0.69 13.11
C MET A 259 14.14 -0.43 13.22
N THR A 260 13.69 0.47 14.10
CA THR A 260 12.25 0.74 14.30
C THR A 260 11.53 1.16 13.01
N PRO A 261 12.13 1.93 12.07
CA PRO A 261 11.49 2.19 10.78
C PRO A 261 11.21 0.92 9.96
N PHE A 262 12.10 -0.07 10.02
CA PHE A 262 11.90 -1.35 9.34
C PHE A 262 10.92 -2.26 10.10
N GLN A 263 10.89 -2.20 11.43
CA GLN A 263 9.89 -2.87 12.25
C GLN A 263 8.49 -2.35 11.94
N ALA A 264 8.29 -1.03 11.98
CA ALA A 264 7.04 -0.40 11.57
C ALA A 264 6.68 -0.77 10.13
N ALA A 265 7.66 -0.79 9.21
CA ALA A 265 7.41 -1.28 7.85
C ALA A 265 6.91 -2.73 7.84
N GLY A 266 7.55 -3.65 8.57
CA GLY A 266 7.13 -5.05 8.67
C GLY A 266 5.68 -5.21 9.10
N GLU A 267 5.27 -4.48 10.14
CA GLU A 267 3.89 -4.46 10.58
C GLU A 267 2.95 -3.90 9.51
N GLU A 268 3.29 -2.78 8.87
CA GLU A 268 2.46 -2.23 7.80
C GLU A 268 2.37 -3.17 6.57
N TYR A 269 3.44 -3.88 6.22
CA TYR A 269 3.42 -4.90 5.18
C TYR A 269 2.46 -6.04 5.53
N PHE A 270 2.37 -6.44 6.80
CA PHE A 270 1.43 -7.48 7.22
C PHE A 270 0.01 -6.95 7.35
N PHE A 271 -0.21 -5.98 8.24
CA PHE A 271 -1.54 -5.51 8.60
C PHE A 271 -2.21 -4.70 7.48
N ARG A 272 -1.47 -3.84 6.75
CA ARG A 272 -2.04 -2.95 5.72
C ARG A 272 -1.70 -3.42 4.31
N GLY A 273 -0.68 -4.26 4.16
CA GLY A 273 -0.34 -4.90 2.89
C GLY A 273 -1.07 -6.23 2.72
N TRP A 274 -0.62 -7.22 3.47
CA TRP A 274 -1.02 -8.62 3.32
C TRP A 274 -2.51 -8.80 3.59
N ILE A 275 -3.03 -8.32 4.71
CA ILE A 275 -4.47 -8.44 5.03
C ILE A 275 -5.31 -7.75 3.93
N MET A 276 -4.97 -6.51 3.56
CA MET A 276 -5.74 -5.76 2.56
C MET A 276 -5.74 -6.44 1.18
N GLN A 277 -4.63 -7.03 0.76
CA GLN A 277 -4.54 -7.70 -0.54
C GLN A 277 -5.15 -9.11 -0.51
N VAL A 278 -4.80 -9.91 0.49
CA VAL A 278 -5.15 -11.33 0.60
C VAL A 278 -6.62 -11.50 0.93
N VAL A 279 -7.07 -10.88 2.03
CA VAL A 279 -8.49 -10.94 2.44
C VAL A 279 -9.35 -10.09 1.50
N GLY A 280 -8.84 -8.95 1.04
CA GLY A 280 -9.54 -8.09 0.08
C GLY A 280 -9.85 -8.80 -1.25
N SER A 281 -9.07 -9.80 -1.63
CA SER A 281 -9.28 -10.56 -2.87
C SER A 281 -10.55 -11.42 -2.88
N TRP A 282 -11.13 -11.75 -1.73
CA TRP A 282 -12.42 -12.45 -1.68
C TRP A 282 -13.59 -11.57 -2.10
N PHE A 283 -13.45 -10.26 -1.99
CA PHE A 283 -14.56 -9.33 -2.18
C PHE A 283 -14.55 -8.74 -3.59
N ARG A 284 -15.64 -8.96 -4.36
CA ARG A 284 -15.82 -8.36 -5.69
C ARG A 284 -15.99 -6.84 -5.63
N ARG A 285 -16.65 -6.33 -4.59
CA ARG A 285 -16.93 -4.90 -4.39
C ARG A 285 -15.77 -4.26 -3.61
N PRO A 286 -15.01 -3.31 -4.18
CA PRO A 286 -13.83 -2.74 -3.54
C PRO A 286 -14.10 -2.09 -2.18
N VAL A 287 -15.29 -1.48 -2.00
CA VAL A 287 -15.69 -0.85 -0.74
C VAL A 287 -15.94 -1.88 0.35
N VAL A 288 -16.60 -3.00 0.03
CA VAL A 288 -16.80 -4.09 0.99
C VAL A 288 -15.46 -4.68 1.41
N GLY A 289 -14.57 -4.91 0.44
CA GLY A 289 -13.20 -5.37 0.73
C GLY A 289 -12.44 -4.38 1.62
N LEU A 290 -12.56 -3.07 1.39
CA LEU A 290 -11.94 -2.06 2.24
C LEU A 290 -12.46 -2.12 3.68
N VAL A 291 -13.78 -2.14 3.88
CA VAL A 291 -14.38 -2.16 5.22
C VAL A 291 -13.93 -3.41 5.98
N VAL A 292 -14.09 -4.59 5.37
CA VAL A 292 -13.72 -5.86 6.03
C VAL A 292 -12.23 -5.91 6.36
N THR A 293 -11.36 -5.54 5.41
CA THR A 293 -9.91 -5.57 5.63
C THR A 293 -9.44 -4.54 6.63
N THR A 294 -10.06 -3.35 6.67
CA THR A 294 -9.74 -2.31 7.67
C THR A 294 -10.14 -2.77 9.06
N THR A 295 -11.35 -3.34 9.22
CA THR A 295 -11.80 -3.90 10.49
C THR A 295 -10.88 -5.03 10.95
N LEU A 296 -10.59 -6.01 10.09
CA LEU A 296 -9.73 -7.14 10.44
C LEU A 296 -8.30 -6.70 10.78
N SER A 297 -7.74 -5.79 9.97
CA SER A 297 -6.41 -5.22 10.20
C SER A 297 -6.34 -4.49 11.54
N THR A 298 -7.34 -3.67 11.84
CA THR A 298 -7.41 -2.90 13.10
C THR A 298 -7.55 -3.82 14.30
N VAL A 299 -8.50 -4.76 14.26
CA VAL A 299 -8.71 -5.73 15.35
C VAL A 299 -7.48 -6.57 15.60
N ALA A 300 -6.86 -7.13 14.54
CA ALA A 300 -5.66 -7.95 14.68
C ALA A 300 -4.47 -7.13 15.20
N PHE A 301 -4.30 -5.89 14.75
CA PHE A 301 -3.23 -5.01 15.21
C PHE A 301 -3.40 -4.64 16.68
N CYS A 302 -4.60 -4.24 17.11
CA CYS A 302 -4.88 -3.96 18.51
C CYS A 302 -4.72 -5.21 19.39
N ALA A 303 -5.19 -6.37 18.94
CA ALA A 303 -5.04 -7.64 19.66
C ALA A 303 -3.56 -8.02 19.86
N ALA A 304 -2.70 -7.75 18.87
CA ALA A 304 -1.27 -8.01 18.96
C ALA A 304 -0.55 -7.17 20.03
N HIS A 305 -1.15 -6.07 20.50
CA HIS A 305 -0.61 -5.22 21.57
C HIS A 305 -1.08 -5.65 22.98
N GLY A 306 -2.00 -6.60 23.10
CA GLY A 306 -2.32 -7.28 24.36
C GLY A 306 -3.11 -6.50 25.42
N SER A 307 -3.26 -5.18 25.31
CA SER A 307 -4.05 -4.39 26.27
C SER A 307 -5.56 -4.44 25.96
N PRO A 308 -6.42 -4.78 26.94
CA PRO A 308 -7.88 -4.68 26.79
C PRO A 308 -8.43 -3.27 27.09
N ASP A 309 -7.58 -2.31 27.48
CA ASP A 309 -8.01 -0.96 27.86
C ASP A 309 -8.62 -0.21 26.64
N PRO A 310 -9.86 0.31 26.75
CA PRO A 310 -10.55 0.91 25.61
C PRO A 310 -9.84 2.15 25.04
N TRP A 311 -9.12 2.91 25.87
CA TRP A 311 -8.41 4.10 25.42
C TRP A 311 -7.10 3.74 24.70
N ILE A 312 -6.41 2.71 25.16
CA ILE A 312 -5.28 2.13 24.42
C ILE A 312 -5.75 1.54 23.10
N LEU A 313 -6.80 0.72 23.11
CA LEU A 313 -7.37 0.12 21.90
C LEU A 313 -7.80 1.19 20.90
N GLY A 314 -8.43 2.28 21.36
CA GLY A 314 -8.80 3.42 20.52
C GLY A 314 -7.58 4.16 19.96
N SER A 315 -6.56 4.36 20.79
CA SER A 315 -5.30 5.04 20.42
C SER A 315 -4.53 4.28 19.33
N ILE A 316 -4.34 2.98 19.52
CA ILE A 316 -3.70 2.10 18.53
C ILE A 316 -4.60 1.92 17.30
N GLY A 317 -5.91 1.79 17.53
CA GLY A 317 -6.90 1.59 16.48
C GLY A 317 -7.02 2.78 15.52
N CYS A 318 -6.87 4.01 16.00
CA CYS A 318 -6.93 5.18 15.11
C CYS A 318 -5.72 5.25 14.15
N LEU A 319 -4.52 4.87 14.60
CA LEU A 319 -3.35 4.68 13.72
C LEU A 319 -3.65 3.62 12.67
N ALA A 320 -4.20 2.47 13.11
CA ALA A 320 -4.52 1.35 12.25
C ALA A 320 -5.47 1.72 11.11
N VAL A 321 -6.59 2.36 11.46
CA VAL A 321 -7.59 2.82 10.51
C VAL A 321 -7.00 3.88 9.58
N ALA A 322 -6.26 4.85 10.12
CA ALA A 322 -5.64 5.89 9.29
C ALA A 322 -4.64 5.30 8.28
N GLY A 323 -3.85 4.30 8.67
CA GLY A 323 -2.93 3.56 7.80
C GLY A 323 -3.65 2.82 6.67
N CYS A 324 -4.76 2.13 6.97
CA CYS A 324 -5.60 1.47 5.96
C CYS A 324 -6.19 2.47 4.96
N LEU A 325 -6.72 3.59 5.44
CA LEU A 325 -7.30 4.64 4.58
C LEU A 325 -6.24 5.33 3.73
N ALA A 326 -5.08 5.63 4.31
CA ALA A 326 -3.94 6.20 3.60
C ALA A 326 -3.46 5.25 2.49
N THR A 327 -3.37 3.95 2.77
CA THR A 327 -2.99 2.91 1.81
C THR A 327 -4.01 2.81 0.68
N TRP A 328 -5.30 2.77 1.00
CA TRP A 328 -6.38 2.73 0.01
C TRP A 328 -6.40 3.97 -0.90
N ARG A 329 -6.15 5.15 -0.32
CA ARG A 329 -6.20 6.43 -1.02
C ARG A 329 -4.99 6.68 -1.90
N THR A 330 -3.81 6.27 -1.45
CA THR A 330 -2.54 6.52 -2.15
C THR A 330 -2.08 5.33 -3.00
N GLY A 331 -2.69 4.15 -2.84
CA GLY A 331 -2.34 2.94 -3.58
C GLY A 331 -1.01 2.31 -3.14
N GLY A 332 -0.54 2.57 -1.93
CA GLY A 332 0.69 1.96 -1.42
C GLY A 332 0.90 2.24 0.06
N LEU A 333 1.84 1.52 0.66
CA LEU A 333 2.07 1.50 2.11
C LEU A 333 2.85 2.73 2.61
N GLU A 334 3.37 3.59 1.72
CA GLU A 334 4.36 4.60 2.09
C GLU A 334 3.84 5.58 3.16
N ALA A 335 2.57 5.99 3.07
CA ALA A 335 1.97 6.89 4.05
C ALA A 335 1.77 6.21 5.40
N ALA A 336 1.31 4.95 5.42
CA ALA A 336 1.11 4.20 6.65
C ALA A 336 2.44 3.91 7.35
N ILE A 337 3.47 3.51 6.58
CA ILE A 337 4.84 3.31 7.08
C ILE A 337 5.39 4.60 7.67
N ALA A 338 5.22 5.74 7.00
CA ALA A 338 5.69 7.02 7.53
C ALA A 338 5.00 7.40 8.85
N MET A 339 3.67 7.26 8.92
CA MET A 339 2.89 7.55 10.13
C MET A 339 3.33 6.68 11.31
N HIS A 340 3.47 5.38 11.08
CA HIS A 340 3.84 4.40 12.09
C HIS A 340 5.31 4.53 12.51
N ALA A 341 6.24 4.60 11.56
CA ALA A 341 7.67 4.72 11.86
C ALA A 341 7.98 5.98 12.66
N VAL A 342 7.42 7.13 12.28
CA VAL A 342 7.65 8.38 13.02
C VAL A 342 7.01 8.34 14.41
N ASN A 343 5.82 7.74 14.55
CA ASN A 343 5.19 7.53 15.85
C ASN A 343 6.12 6.75 16.78
N ASN A 344 6.54 5.55 16.37
CA ASN A 344 7.35 4.68 17.22
C ASN A 344 8.75 5.26 17.47
N VAL A 345 9.41 5.82 16.44
CA VAL A 345 10.74 6.41 16.61
C VAL A 345 10.72 7.55 17.62
N LEU A 346 9.74 8.47 17.53
CA LEU A 346 9.67 9.60 18.45
C LEU A 346 9.18 9.19 19.84
N ALA A 347 8.23 8.26 19.95
CA ALA A 347 7.76 7.72 21.22
C ALA A 347 8.87 6.95 21.97
N PHE A 348 9.60 6.06 21.29
CA PHE A 348 10.72 5.35 21.91
C PHE A 348 11.88 6.29 22.24
N SER A 349 12.22 7.22 21.33
CA SER A 349 13.31 8.17 21.60
C SER A 349 13.01 9.07 22.79
N SER A 350 11.76 9.52 22.97
CA SER A 350 11.41 10.38 24.11
C SER A 350 11.61 9.64 25.44
N VAL A 351 11.11 8.41 25.59
CA VAL A 351 11.28 7.67 26.85
C VAL A 351 12.72 7.22 27.10
N ILE A 352 13.52 7.00 26.06
CA ILE A 352 14.95 6.68 26.22
C ILE A 352 15.74 7.90 26.70
N VAL A 353 15.34 9.11 26.29
CA VAL A 353 16.03 10.36 26.65
C VAL A 353 15.55 10.87 28.01
N PHE A 354 14.24 10.89 28.24
CA PHE A 354 13.62 11.51 29.41
C PHE A 354 13.29 10.53 30.54
N GLY A 355 13.36 9.21 30.31
CA GLY A 355 13.01 8.17 31.27
C GLY A 355 11.70 7.45 30.94
N GLY A 356 11.43 6.33 31.61
CA GLY A 356 10.18 5.57 31.43
C GLY A 356 10.24 4.44 30.40
N TRP A 357 11.44 3.96 30.04
CA TRP A 357 11.64 2.85 29.10
C TRP A 357 10.87 1.58 29.50
N ASP A 358 10.86 1.25 30.79
CA ASP A 358 10.24 0.02 31.31
C ASP A 358 8.71 -0.02 31.10
N ASN A 359 8.08 1.13 30.84
CA ASN A 359 6.63 1.27 30.61
C ASN A 359 6.27 1.56 29.14
N VAL A 360 7.24 1.49 28.23
CA VAL A 360 7.03 1.94 26.84
C VAL A 360 6.25 0.94 26.00
N PHE A 361 6.35 -0.35 26.34
CA PHE A 361 5.66 -1.42 25.64
C PHE A 361 4.25 -1.58 26.20
N ILE A 362 3.29 -1.75 25.29
CA ILE A 362 1.90 -1.97 25.64
C ILE A 362 1.71 -3.44 25.99
N GLY A 363 1.11 -3.70 27.14
CA GLY A 363 0.78 -5.03 27.66
C GLY A 363 -0.58 -5.06 28.34
N ALA A 364 -0.89 -6.18 28.99
CA ALA A 364 -2.21 -6.43 29.60
C ALA A 364 -2.59 -5.38 30.65
N ASP A 365 -1.61 -4.86 31.38
CA ASP A 365 -1.81 -3.93 32.49
C ASP A 365 -1.70 -2.46 32.09
N SER A 366 -1.26 -2.15 30.86
CA SER A 366 -1.17 -0.78 30.37
C SER A 366 -2.53 -0.08 30.40
N LYS A 367 -2.54 1.21 30.80
CA LYS A 367 -3.74 2.05 30.85
C LYS A 367 -3.56 3.30 30.00
N GLY A 368 -4.60 3.66 29.26
CA GLY A 368 -4.65 4.88 28.47
C GLY A 368 -5.60 5.90 29.10
N THR A 369 -5.55 7.13 28.58
CA THR A 369 -6.50 8.18 28.97
C THR A 369 -7.37 8.59 27.80
N PHE A 370 -8.59 9.05 28.10
CA PHE A 370 -9.47 9.62 27.08
C PHE A 370 -8.82 10.79 26.33
N LEU A 371 -8.09 11.66 27.05
CA LEU A 371 -7.39 12.79 26.46
C LEU A 371 -6.32 12.33 25.45
N GLN A 372 -5.50 11.35 25.81
CA GLN A 372 -4.49 10.79 24.90
C GLN A 372 -5.13 10.19 23.66
N PHE A 373 -6.23 9.44 23.82
CA PHE A 373 -6.98 8.90 22.69
C PHE A 373 -7.46 10.01 21.75
N VAL A 374 -8.11 11.06 22.27
CA VAL A 374 -8.59 12.19 21.47
C VAL A 374 -7.44 12.90 20.74
N LEU A 375 -6.32 13.14 21.44
CA LEU A 375 -5.14 13.77 20.85
C LEU A 375 -4.59 12.92 19.70
N LEU A 376 -4.48 11.60 19.89
CA LEU A 376 -4.02 10.70 18.83
C LEU A 376 -5.00 10.64 17.65
N VAL A 377 -6.31 10.67 17.88
CA VAL A 377 -7.31 10.80 16.79
C VAL A 377 -7.09 12.08 16.00
N VAL A 378 -6.87 13.21 16.68
CA VAL A 378 -6.60 14.50 16.03
C VAL A 378 -5.31 14.45 15.23
N VAL A 379 -4.23 13.92 15.80
CA VAL A 379 -2.94 13.88 15.10
C VAL A 379 -2.96 12.96 13.89
N HIS A 380 -3.46 11.73 14.03
CA HIS A 380 -3.57 10.79 12.90
C HIS A 380 -4.55 11.32 11.85
N GLY A 381 -5.66 11.93 12.27
CA GLY A 381 -6.63 12.56 11.38
C GLY A 381 -6.03 13.73 10.60
N LEU A 382 -5.27 14.61 11.25
CA LEU A 382 -4.59 15.74 10.61
C LEU A 382 -3.52 15.24 9.62
N ALA A 383 -2.68 14.29 10.02
CA ALA A 383 -1.69 13.68 9.14
C ALA A 383 -2.36 13.07 7.91
N LEU A 384 -3.41 12.27 8.10
CA LEU A 384 -4.17 11.66 7.01
C LEU A 384 -4.79 12.71 6.08
N ALA A 385 -5.41 13.76 6.62
CA ALA A 385 -6.03 14.82 5.83
C ALA A 385 -5.02 15.57 4.96
N LEU A 386 -3.85 15.90 5.51
CA LEU A 386 -2.77 16.57 4.78
C LEU A 386 -2.16 15.68 3.70
N ILE A 387 -1.91 14.40 4.03
CA ILE A 387 -1.45 13.38 3.07
C ILE A 387 -2.47 13.22 1.94
N TRP A 388 -3.77 13.13 2.25
CA TRP A 388 -4.83 13.02 1.26
C TRP A 388 -4.86 14.23 0.33
N ARG A 389 -4.79 15.44 0.89
CA ARG A 389 -4.76 16.69 0.11
C ARG A 389 -3.56 16.72 -0.83
N GLN A 390 -2.38 16.35 -0.34
CA GLN A 390 -1.15 16.32 -1.13
C GLN A 390 -1.20 15.26 -2.25
N ALA A 391 -1.71 14.07 -1.95
CA ALA A 391 -1.90 13.00 -2.94
C ALA A 391 -2.87 13.41 -4.06
N GLY A 392 -3.93 14.16 -3.72
CA GLY A 392 -4.85 14.75 -4.69
C GLY A 392 -4.18 15.78 -5.60
N LYS A 393 -3.46 16.74 -5.02
CA LYS A 393 -2.73 17.77 -5.79
C LYS A 393 -1.69 17.20 -6.75
N LEU A 394 -1.05 16.10 -6.37
CA LEU A 394 -0.01 15.45 -7.18
C LEU A 394 -0.57 14.48 -8.24
N GLY A 395 -1.88 14.22 -8.25
CA GLY A 395 -2.45 13.20 -9.13
C GLY A 395 -1.83 11.81 -8.91
N LEU A 396 -1.51 11.47 -7.64
CA LEU A 396 -0.74 10.27 -7.32
C LEU A 396 -1.44 9.01 -7.85
N PRO A 397 -0.74 8.12 -8.60
CA PRO A 397 -1.37 6.91 -9.13
C PRO A 397 -1.77 5.98 -7.99
N TYR A 398 -3.07 5.77 -7.82
CA TYR A 398 -3.66 4.89 -6.80
C TYR A 398 -4.33 3.64 -7.39
N LEU A 399 -4.32 3.52 -8.73
CA LEU A 399 -4.75 2.33 -9.46
C LEU A 399 -3.55 1.67 -10.14
N THR A 400 -3.62 0.36 -10.33
CA THR A 400 -2.67 -0.39 -11.14
C THR A 400 -2.75 0.06 -12.60
N ARG A 401 -1.61 0.06 -13.29
CA ARG A 401 -1.63 0.08 -14.75
C ARG A 401 -2.06 -1.31 -15.23
N PRO A 402 -3.09 -1.42 -16.08
CA PRO A 402 -3.47 -2.67 -16.73
C PRO A 402 -2.26 -3.42 -17.26
N ALA A 403 -2.19 -4.73 -17.02
CA ALA A 403 -1.27 -5.56 -17.79
C ALA A 403 -1.69 -5.46 -19.26
N ALA A 404 -0.76 -5.10 -20.16
CA ALA A 404 -1.04 -5.10 -21.59
C ALA A 404 -1.60 -6.48 -21.98
N PRO A 405 -2.70 -6.55 -22.76
CA PRO A 405 -3.16 -7.82 -23.31
C PRO A 405 -2.01 -8.53 -23.99
N ALA A 406 -1.93 -9.86 -23.88
CA ALA A 406 -1.04 -10.61 -24.75
C ALA A 406 -1.37 -10.21 -26.19
N PRO A 407 -0.37 -9.88 -27.05
CA PRO A 407 -0.66 -9.57 -28.43
C PRO A 407 -1.46 -10.74 -29.02
N PRO A 408 -2.52 -10.47 -29.81
CA PRO A 408 -3.28 -11.54 -30.44
C PRO A 408 -2.30 -12.40 -31.23
N ALA A 409 -2.41 -13.73 -31.08
CA ALA A 409 -1.68 -14.64 -31.95
C ALA A 409 -2.09 -14.25 -33.37
N LEU A 410 -1.13 -13.76 -34.17
CA LEU A 410 -1.40 -13.41 -35.55
C LEU A 410 -2.03 -14.65 -36.20
N PRO A 411 -3.19 -14.52 -36.88
CA PRO A 411 -3.72 -15.63 -37.64
C PRO A 411 -2.59 -16.08 -38.57
N VAL A 412 -2.21 -17.35 -38.47
CA VAL A 412 -1.34 -17.96 -39.47
C VAL A 412 -2.07 -17.73 -40.78
N ALA A 413 -1.54 -16.87 -41.64
CA ALA A 413 -2.14 -16.61 -42.94
C ALA A 413 -2.22 -17.97 -43.62
N ALA A 414 -3.45 -18.50 -43.75
CA ALA A 414 -3.68 -19.63 -44.62
C ALA A 414 -3.22 -19.15 -45.99
N TRP A 415 -2.12 -19.69 -46.49
CA TRP A 415 -1.65 -19.41 -47.83
C TRP A 415 -2.83 -19.64 -48.78
N PRO A 416 -3.15 -18.70 -49.69
CA PRO A 416 -4.21 -18.92 -50.65
C PRO A 416 -3.92 -20.21 -51.41
N PRO A 417 -4.94 -21.06 -51.69
CA PRO A 417 -4.73 -22.26 -52.48
C PRO A 417 -4.08 -21.86 -53.81
N VAL A 418 -2.91 -22.43 -54.09
CA VAL A 418 -2.19 -22.19 -55.34
C VAL A 418 -3.09 -22.65 -56.49
N PRO A 419 -3.42 -21.79 -57.48
CA PRO A 419 -4.17 -22.22 -58.64
C PRO A 419 -3.35 -23.27 -59.39
N VAL A 420 -3.85 -24.50 -59.42
CA VAL A 420 -3.28 -25.56 -60.27
C VAL A 420 -3.69 -25.22 -61.70
N GLY A 421 -2.80 -24.60 -62.46
CA GLY A 421 -3.01 -24.36 -63.88
C GLY A 421 -3.12 -25.69 -64.65
N PRO A 422 -3.88 -25.75 -65.75
CA PRO A 422 -4.04 -26.98 -66.51
C PRO A 422 -2.69 -27.43 -67.10
N LEU A 423 -2.38 -28.71 -66.90
CA LEU A 423 -1.18 -29.34 -67.45
C LEU A 423 -1.19 -29.24 -68.99
N PRO A 424 -0.07 -28.82 -69.63
CA PRO A 424 0.03 -28.85 -71.08
C PRO A 424 -0.04 -30.30 -71.59
N ARG A 425 -0.80 -30.50 -72.67
CA ARG A 425 -1.04 -31.79 -73.33
C ARG A 425 0.17 -32.29 -74.10
#